data_AF-A0A0W0V2G4-F1
#
_entry.id   AF-A0A0W0V2G4-F1
#
_cell.length_a   1.000
_cell.length_b   1.000
_cell.length_c   1.000
_cell.angle_alpha   90.00
_cell.angle_beta   90.00
_cell.angle_gamma   90.00
#
_symmetry.space_group_name_H-M   'P 1'
#
loop_
_entity.id
_entity.type
_entity.pdbx_description
1 polymer ?
#
loop_
_entity_poly.entity_id
_entity_poly.type
_entity_poly.pdbx_seq_one_letter_code
_entity_poly.pdbx_strand_id
1 'polypeptide(L)' 'MPTVRVKEGENPEYALRRFKRACEKAGILTELRRREFYEKPTAERKRKQAAAVKRHLKKISRELATRQKDRRRRK' A
#
# COMPACT_ATOMS: atom_id res chain seq x y z
N MET A 1 1.51 -10.26 -14.07
CA MET A 1 1.29 -9.04 -14.88
C MET A 1 -0.21 -8.75 -14.93
N PRO A 2 -0.67 -7.52 -14.65
CA PRO A 2 -2.08 -7.16 -14.65
C PRO A 2 -2.65 -7.16 -16.06
N THR A 3 -3.81 -7.78 -16.23
CA THR A 3 -4.55 -7.84 -17.49
C THR A 3 -5.94 -7.24 -17.28
N VAL A 4 -6.30 -6.21 -18.04
CA VAL A 4 -7.63 -5.58 -18.00
C VAL A 4 -8.28 -5.78 -19.36
N ARG A 5 -9.42 -6.47 -19.39
CA ARG A 5 -10.26 -6.61 -20.58
C ARG A 5 -11.26 -5.45 -20.63
N VAL A 6 -11.31 -4.76 -21.77
CA VAL A 6 -12.26 -3.67 -22.03
C VAL A 6 -13.54 -4.28 -22.57
N LYS A 7 -14.70 -3.82 -22.08
CA LYS A 7 -16.01 -4.25 -22.59
C LYS A 7 -16.51 -3.25 -23.64
N GLU A 8 -17.31 -3.72 -24.60
CA GLU A 8 -17.96 -2.85 -25.59
C GLU A 8 -18.89 -1.85 -24.89
N GLY A 9 -18.76 -0.56 -25.23
CA GLY A 9 -19.48 0.55 -24.57
C GLY A 9 -18.81 1.15 -23.33
N GLU A 10 -17.64 0.67 -22.90
CA GLU A 10 -16.89 1.28 -21.81
C GLU A 10 -16.13 2.53 -22.28
N ASN A 11 -16.20 3.62 -21.51
CA ASN A 11 -15.36 4.78 -21.76
C ASN A 11 -13.87 4.39 -21.55
N PRO A 12 -12.99 4.60 -22.55
CA PRO A 12 -11.59 4.15 -22.51
C PRO A 12 -10.81 4.69 -21.29
N GLU A 13 -11.18 5.87 -20.78
CA GLU A 13 -10.52 6.46 -19.61
C GLU A 13 -10.74 5.66 -18.32
N TYR A 14 -11.92 5.03 -18.18
CA TYR A 14 -12.23 4.17 -17.05
C TYR A 14 -11.43 2.87 -17.08
N ALA A 15 -11.26 2.28 -18.26
CA ALA A 15 -10.43 1.09 -18.45
C ALA A 15 -8.96 1.37 -18.09
N LEU A 16 -8.41 2.51 -18.53
CA LEU A 16 -7.06 2.95 -18.17
C LEU A 16 -6.90 3.16 -16.66
N ARG A 17 -7.89 3.75 -16.00
CA ARG A 17 -7.87 3.92 -14.54
C ARG A 17 -7.86 2.58 -13.80
N ARG A 18 -8.63 1.59 -14.27
CA ARG A 18 -8.61 0.22 -13.71
C ARG A 18 -7.25 -0.44 -13.90
N PHE A 19 -6.64 -0.27 -15.08
CA PHE A 19 -5.31 -0.80 -15.37
C PHE A 19 -4.24 -0.18 -14.47
N LYS A 20 -4.22 1.16 -14.32
CA LYS A 20 -3.28 1.85 -13.41
C LYS A 20 -3.40 1.33 -11.97
N ARG A 21 -4.63 1.19 -11.45
CA ARG A 21 -4.87 0.59 -10.13
C ARG A 21 -4.41 -0.86 -10.04
N ALA A 22 -4.59 -1.65 -11.10
CA ALA A 22 -4.14 -3.05 -11.14
C ALA A 22 -2.60 -3.15 -11.12
N CYS A 23 -1.89 -2.26 -11.82
CA CYS A 23 -0.42 -2.13 -11.77
C CYS A 23 0.08 -1.71 -10.38
N GLU A 24 -0.57 -0.74 -9.76
CA GLU A 24 -0.26 -0.29 -8.40
C GLU A 24 -0.51 -1.41 -7.38
N LYS A 25 -1.66 -2.10 -7.48
CA LYS A 25 -2.00 -3.23 -6.60
C LYS A 25 -1.04 -4.39 -6.76
N ALA A 26 -0.62 -4.68 -7.99
CA ALA A 26 0.39 -5.70 -8.27
C ALA A 26 1.79 -5.30 -7.76
N GLY A 27 1.99 -4.03 -7.39
CA GLY A 27 3.25 -3.55 -6.82
C GLY A 27 4.42 -3.54 -7.80
N ILE A 28 4.17 -3.58 -9.11
CA ILE A 28 5.22 -3.72 -10.15
C ILE A 28 6.27 -2.61 -10.02
N LEU A 29 5.84 -1.37 -9.82
CA LEU A 29 6.76 -0.23 -9.65
C LEU A 29 7.57 -0.33 -8.36
N THR A 30 6.98 -0.86 -7.28
CA THR A 30 7.70 -1.05 -6.02
C THR A 30 8.71 -2.18 -6.10
N GLU A 31 8.40 -3.21 -6.90
CA GLU A 31 9.29 -4.33 -7.16
C GLU A 31 10.45 -3.92 -8.07
N LEU A 32 10.17 -3.14 -9.12
CA LEU A 32 11.19 -2.58 -10.02
C LEU A 32 12.23 -1.78 -9.23
N ARG A 33 11.80 -0.80 -8.42
CA ARG A 33 12.69 0.01 -7.57
C ARG A 33 13.48 -0.82 -6.56
N ARG A 34 12.92 -1.94 -6.09
CA ARG A 34 13.62 -2.83 -5.16
C ARG A 34 14.69 -3.67 -5.86
N ARG A 35 14.51 -3.99 -7.14
CA ARG A 35 15.43 -4.81 -7.94
C ARG A 35 16.51 -4.00 -8.65
N GLU A 36 16.38 -2.68 -8.71
CA GLU A 36 17.37 -1.77 -9.32
C GLU A 36 18.79 -1.92 -8.73
N PHE A 37 18.91 -2.29 -7.45
CA PHE A 37 20.19 -2.49 -6.78
C PHE A 37 20.18 -3.76 -5.94
N TYR A 38 21.36 -4.37 -5.80
CA TYR A 38 21.54 -5.48 -4.87
C TYR A 38 21.46 -4.98 -3.44
N GLU A 39 20.51 -5.52 -2.68
CA GLU A 39 20.40 -5.30 -1.25
C GLU A 39 20.91 -6.53 -0.51
N LYS A 40 21.90 -6.34 0.37
CA LYS A 40 22.40 -7.42 1.23
C LYS A 40 21.24 -8.02 2.03
N PRO A 41 21.20 -9.35 2.26
CA PRO A 41 20.12 -10.00 3.01
C PRO A 41 19.88 -9.41 4.40
N THR A 42 20.95 -8.95 5.06
CA THR A 42 20.89 -8.28 6.37
C THR A 42 20.21 -6.91 6.30
N ALA A 43 20.45 -6.13 5.24
CA ALA A 43 19.80 -4.85 5.03
C ALA A 43 18.30 -5.02 4.74
N GLU A 44 17.94 -6.02 3.93
CA GLU A 44 16.53 -6.35 3.67
C GLU A 44 15.79 -6.71 4.97
N ARG A 45 16.39 -7.54 5.83
CA ARG A 45 15.82 -7.93 7.13
C ARG A 45 15.61 -6.70 8.03
N LYS A 46 16.62 -5.84 8.16
CA LYS A 46 16.52 -4.60 8.96
C LYS A 46 15.42 -3.66 8.44
N ARG A 47 15.33 -3.46 7.14
CA ARG A 47 14.31 -2.64 6.49
C ARG A 47 12.89 -3.16 6.76
N LYS A 48 12.68 -4.48 6.64
CA LYS A 48 11.40 -5.12 6.95
C LYS A 48 10.99 -4.97 8.41
N GLN A 49 11.93 -5.17 9.34
CA GLN A 49 11.68 -5.01 10.78
C GLN A 49 11.30 -3.57 11.13
N ALA A 50 12.07 -2.58 10.65
CA ALA A 50 11.76 -1.18 10.88
C ALA A 50 10.37 -0.78 10.32
N ALA A 51 10.02 -1.28 9.13
CA ALA A 51 8.70 -1.06 8.55
C ALA A 51 7.58 -1.69 9.40
N ALA A 52 7.79 -2.88 9.96
CA ALA A 52 6.82 -3.55 10.83
C ALA A 52 6.61 -2.77 12.14
N VAL A 53 7.69 -2.35 12.81
CA VAL A 53 7.63 -1.54 14.04
C VAL A 53 6.88 -0.24 13.77
N LYS A 54 7.22 0.49 12.69
CA LYS A 54 6.54 1.74 12.33
C LYS A 54 5.05 1.54 12.07
N ARG A 55 4.65 0.45 11.40
CA ARG A 55 3.23 0.11 11.17
C ARG A 55 2.51 -0.17 12.48
N HIS A 56 3.13 -0.90 13.40
CA HIS A 56 2.55 -1.21 14.70
C HIS A 56 2.33 0.05 15.54
N LEU A 57 3.34 0.91 15.66
CA LEU A 57 3.23 2.19 16.36
C LEU A 57 2.12 3.09 15.78
N LYS A 58 2.00 3.13 14.44
CA LYS A 58 0.93 3.87 13.76
C LYS A 58 -0.46 3.28 14.02
N LYS A 59 -0.57 1.96 14.21
CA LYS A 59 -1.84 1.31 14.58
C LYS A 59 -2.25 1.71 15.99
N ILE A 60 -1.32 1.61 16.95
CA ILE A 60 -1.57 2.01 18.35
C ILE A 60 -2.01 3.48 18.42
N SER A 61 -1.30 4.39 17.75
CA SER A 61 -1.64 5.82 17.80
C SER A 61 -3.03 6.12 17.23
N ARG A 62 -3.44 5.41 16.18
CA ARG A 62 -4.80 5.50 15.62
C ARG A 62 -5.85 5.00 16.61
N GLU A 63 -5.62 3.85 17.25
CA GLU A 63 -6.55 3.28 18.24
C GLU A 63 -6.71 4.17 19.47
N LEU A 64 -5.61 4.78 19.93
CA LEU A 64 -5.66 5.76 21.01
C LEU A 64 -6.47 7.00 20.60
N ALA A 65 -6.27 7.50 19.38
CA ALA A 65 -7.01 8.65 18.86
C ALA A 65 -8.51 8.35 18.70
N THR A 66 -8.89 7.17 18.22
CA THR A 66 -10.31 6.78 18.13
C THR A 66 -10.92 6.65 19.52
N ARG A 67 -10.24 6.00 20.46
CA ARG A 67 -10.71 5.85 21.85
C ARG A 67 -10.89 7.20 22.56
N GLN A 68 -10.00 8.16 22.33
CA GLN A 68 -10.14 9.52 22.85
C GLN A 68 -11.35 10.25 22.24
N LYS A 69 -11.59 10.11 20.92
CA LYS A 69 -12.76 10.69 20.25
C LYS A 69 -14.06 10.10 20.79
N ASP A 70 -14.12 8.79 20.99
CA ASP A 70 -15.32 8.12 21.53
C ASP A 70 -15.62 8.56 22.96
N ARG A 71 -14.58 8.72 23.80
CA ARG A 71 -14.73 9.28 25.15
C ARG A 71 -15.25 10.71 25.15
N ARG A 72 -14.77 11.55 24.22
CA ARG A 72 -15.24 12.94 24.07
C ARG A 72 -16.68 13.03 23.56
N ARG A 73 -17.13 12.08 22.73
CA ARG A 73 -18.52 12.04 22.22
C ARG A 73 -19.54 11.57 23.26
N ARG A 74 -19.10 10.82 24.28
CA ARG A 74 -19.96 10.27 25.34
C ARG A 74 -20.09 11.18 26.57
N LYS A 75 -19.39 12.31 26.59
CA LYS A 75 -19.39 13.30 27.67
C LYS A 75 -20.12 14.55 27.18
#